data_AF-A0A4R4BTL5-F1
#
_entry.id   AF-A0A4R4BTL5-F1
#
_cell.length_a   1.000
_cell.length_b   1.000
_cell.length_c   1.000
_cell.angle_alpha   90.00
_cell.angle_beta   90.00
_cell.angle_gamma   90.00
#
_symmetry.space_group_name_H-M   'P 1'
#
loop_
_entity.id
_entity.type
_entity.pdbx_description
1 polymer ?
#
loop_
_entity_poly.entity_id
_entity_poly.type
_entity_poly.pdbx_seq_one_letter_code
_entity_poly.pdbx_strand_id
1 'polypeptide(L)'
;MILTILAFILPLGLLFLVDLDTYIVTSAFLYGLLLCYRYAKNQRYILDIVFFIVYLTLTVIQIIFGIQRFIPFTGSVIYATLSIVFFISSIGVPLTNDNRKPLYPEILIERSIGNSILSIMNFLAFTFSIVLFPSILYIIVPLVFSLSSIPISVFLSPFIIDKAMEIRARFIISEKDIIIFKKTFGNLRGIFWISDSLYAKEVMSEAEREMFFSVLEKGYFSIFQKSQKRDKDSYTEFIDRIRKEYTVFARYTSAFIVYDTKTQNPVGCIRLVVGENTSPRVALPLETYLPVSLTELQKSVGCIAEAGRLVIIPSGPLKAKVLELLVSLMMVKALLRRVRIIITDAMEGTVGLYEKMGLVCIGGPFFDTEFFQNSWLCAVDVADFLSKKSDLWDRLKNSPQAQKTIARYMAAVENKNRYLYKKNKPFLAVGEPISSFIKIDEDKVLKKEGRC
;
A
#
# COMPACT_ATOMS: atom_id res chain seq x y z
N MET A 1 0.52 -0.63 23.09
CA MET A 1 -0.55 0.39 23.12
C MET A 1 -0.70 0.98 24.51
N ILE A 2 -1.02 0.18 25.54
CA ILE A 2 -1.16 0.64 26.95
C ILE A 2 0.08 1.42 27.44
N LEU A 3 1.30 0.90 27.24
CA LEU A 3 2.53 1.57 27.66
C LEU A 3 2.74 2.93 26.95
N THR A 4 2.37 3.04 25.67
CA THR A 4 2.44 4.30 24.92
C THR A 4 1.44 5.32 25.47
N ILE A 5 0.24 4.87 25.80
CA ILE A 5 -0.82 5.71 26.37
C ILE A 5 -0.38 6.22 27.75
N LEU A 6 0.16 5.34 28.60
CA LEU A 6 0.70 5.72 29.91
C LEU A 6 1.86 6.69 29.78
N ALA A 7 2.80 6.48 28.85
CA ALA A 7 3.92 7.38 28.63
C ALA A 7 3.53 8.77 28.12
N PHE A 8 2.29 8.96 27.63
CA PHE A 8 1.77 10.26 27.20
C PHE A 8 0.82 10.89 28.23
N ILE A 9 -0.10 10.11 28.80
CA ILE A 9 -1.11 10.61 29.75
C ILE A 9 -0.48 10.88 31.12
N LEU A 10 0.46 10.03 31.58
CA LEU A 10 1.06 10.19 32.89
C LEU A 10 1.87 11.49 32.98
N PRO A 11 2.77 11.83 32.03
CA PRO A 11 3.40 13.16 32.03
C PRO A 11 2.39 14.30 31.96
N LEU A 12 1.34 14.19 31.15
CA LEU A 12 0.33 15.25 31.05
C LEU A 12 -0.38 15.48 32.40
N GLY A 13 -0.68 14.43 33.16
CA GLY A 13 -1.25 14.53 34.50
C GLY A 13 -0.24 15.04 35.54
N LEU A 14 1.02 14.57 35.45
CA LEU A 14 2.10 15.00 36.35
C LEU A 14 2.41 16.49 36.20
N LEU A 15 2.23 17.08 35.01
CA LEU A 15 2.37 18.52 34.76
C LEU A 15 1.51 19.37 35.72
N PHE A 16 0.36 18.84 36.18
CA PHE A 16 -0.57 19.56 37.07
C PHE A 16 -0.47 19.15 38.54
N LEU A 17 0.22 18.05 38.84
CA LEU A 17 0.20 17.40 40.15
C LEU A 17 1.54 17.47 40.89
N VAL A 18 2.63 17.73 40.18
CA VAL A 18 3.98 17.65 40.72
C VAL A 18 4.80 18.85 40.29
N ASP A 19 5.81 19.20 41.08
CA ASP A 19 6.79 20.21 40.71
C ASP A 19 7.47 19.88 39.39
N LEU A 20 7.89 20.92 38.66
CA LEU A 20 8.43 20.74 37.31
C LEU A 20 9.75 19.95 37.32
N ASP A 21 10.46 19.93 38.44
CA ASP A 21 11.71 19.19 38.60
C ASP A 21 11.46 17.69 38.57
N THR A 22 10.51 17.26 39.39
CA THR A 22 10.05 15.88 39.40
C THR A 22 9.41 15.51 38.06
N TYR A 23 8.70 16.44 37.40
CA TYR A 23 8.11 16.21 36.09
C TYR A 23 9.16 15.93 35.00
N ILE A 24 10.22 16.74 34.89
CA ILE A 24 11.25 16.59 33.84
C ILE A 24 12.00 15.27 34.01
N VAL A 25 12.43 14.95 35.25
CA VAL A 25 13.16 13.71 35.57
C VAL A 25 12.28 12.49 35.34
N THR A 26 11.01 12.54 35.78
CA THR A 26 10.06 11.45 35.59
C THR A 26 9.75 11.25 34.10
N SER A 27 9.64 12.32 33.32
CA SER A 27 9.46 12.23 31.86
C SER A 27 10.67 11.62 31.17
N ALA A 28 11.90 12.03 31.52
CA ALA A 28 13.13 11.43 31.00
C ALA A 28 13.18 9.91 31.29
N PHE A 29 12.82 9.51 32.51
CA PHE A 29 12.76 8.12 32.92
C PHE A 29 11.69 7.32 32.15
N LEU A 30 10.48 7.85 32.00
CA LEU A 30 9.37 7.18 31.29
C LEU A 30 9.66 7.03 29.80
N TYR A 31 10.18 8.08 29.14
CA TYR A 31 10.58 7.99 27.74
C TYR A 31 11.80 7.06 27.56
N GLY A 32 12.71 6.98 28.55
CA GLY A 32 13.79 5.99 28.58
C GLY A 32 13.28 4.55 28.68
N LEU A 33 12.31 4.27 29.57
CA LEU A 33 11.66 2.96 29.66
C LEU A 33 10.90 2.60 28.37
N LEU A 34 10.18 3.57 27.80
CA LEU A 34 9.47 3.39 26.53
C LEU A 34 10.44 3.04 25.39
N LEU A 35 11.58 3.73 25.34
CA LEU A 35 12.65 3.50 24.36
C LEU A 35 13.26 2.10 24.53
N CYS A 36 13.59 1.68 25.75
CA CYS A 36 14.09 0.34 26.05
C CYS A 36 13.08 -0.75 25.66
N TYR A 37 11.80 -0.57 26.01
CA TYR A 37 10.72 -1.49 25.63
C TYR A 37 10.56 -1.62 24.11
N ARG A 38 10.59 -0.48 23.42
CA ARG A 38 10.44 -0.42 21.96
C ARG A 38 11.67 -0.96 21.23
N TYR A 39 12.87 -0.76 21.78
CA TYR A 39 14.10 -1.39 21.30
C TYR A 39 14.03 -2.92 21.43
N ALA A 40 13.57 -3.44 22.57
CA ALA A 40 13.36 -4.88 22.79
C ALA A 40 12.35 -5.50 21.80
N LYS A 41 11.40 -4.70 21.30
CA LYS A 41 10.43 -5.11 20.27
C LYS A 41 10.85 -4.82 18.82
N ASN A 42 12.08 -4.36 18.58
CA ASN A 42 12.55 -3.90 17.26
C ASN A 42 11.66 -2.81 16.62
N GLN A 43 10.99 -2.00 17.43
CA GLN A 43 10.12 -0.91 16.99
C GLN A 43 10.81 0.44 17.25
N ARG A 44 11.65 0.93 16.32
CA ARG A 44 12.39 2.18 16.53
C ARG A 44 11.60 3.39 16.01
N TYR A 45 10.96 4.14 16.91
CA TYR A 45 10.31 5.40 16.60
C TYR A 45 11.26 6.56 16.91
N ILE A 46 11.48 7.43 15.93
CA ILE A 46 12.43 8.55 16.06
C ILE A 46 11.93 9.57 17.08
N LEU A 47 10.61 9.76 17.18
CA LEU A 47 10.02 10.65 18.18
C LEU A 47 10.39 10.24 19.62
N ASP A 48 10.40 8.96 19.97
CA ASP A 48 10.76 8.57 21.34
C ASP A 48 12.25 8.81 21.64
N ILE A 49 13.11 8.59 20.64
CA ILE A 49 14.55 8.86 20.74
C ILE A 49 14.76 10.36 20.96
N VAL A 50 14.08 11.19 20.16
CA VAL A 50 14.12 12.65 20.29
C VAL A 50 13.63 13.07 21.68
N PHE A 51 12.46 12.61 22.12
CA PHE A 51 11.93 12.97 23.43
C PHE A 51 12.87 12.54 24.56
N PHE A 52 13.42 11.33 24.50
CA PHE A 52 14.39 10.87 25.49
C PHE A 52 15.63 11.78 25.53
N ILE A 53 16.22 12.12 24.38
CA ILE A 53 17.39 13.01 24.31
C ILE A 53 17.06 14.40 24.83
N VAL A 54 15.90 14.96 24.46
CA VAL A 54 15.46 16.29 24.92
C VAL A 54 15.28 16.31 26.43
N TYR A 55 14.51 15.38 26.99
CA TYR A 55 14.28 15.32 28.43
C TYR A 55 15.57 15.00 29.21
N LEU A 56 16.45 14.13 28.68
CA LEU A 56 17.76 13.87 29.28
C LEU A 56 18.64 15.12 29.29
N THR A 57 18.67 15.86 28.18
CA THR A 57 19.46 17.11 28.06
C THR A 57 18.93 18.16 29.04
N LEU A 58 17.61 18.31 29.14
CA LEU A 58 16.97 19.21 30.10
C LEU A 58 17.32 18.82 31.54
N THR A 59 17.27 17.53 31.90
CA THR A 59 17.68 17.04 33.22
C THR A 59 19.15 17.33 33.51
N VAL A 60 20.07 17.15 32.55
CA VAL A 60 21.50 17.43 32.74
C VAL A 60 21.74 18.93 32.94
N ILE A 61 21.12 19.78 32.11
CA ILE A 61 21.21 21.25 32.24
C ILE A 61 20.67 21.68 33.61
N GLN A 62 19.56 21.07 34.05
CA GLN A 62 18.94 21.32 35.34
C GLN A 62 19.89 21.01 36.51
N ILE A 63 20.58 19.87 36.48
CA ILE A 63 21.55 19.47 37.51
C ILE A 63 22.76 20.41 37.55
N ILE A 64 23.24 20.87 36.39
CA ILE A 64 24.48 21.67 36.30
C ILE A 64 24.26 23.14 36.65
N PHE A 65 23.18 23.76 36.15
CA PHE A 65 23.01 25.22 36.17
C PHE A 65 21.99 25.74 37.19
N GLY A 66 21.21 24.87 37.81
CA GLY A 66 20.16 25.26 38.74
C GLY A 66 18.86 25.68 38.05
N ILE A 67 17.77 25.21 38.64
CA ILE A 67 16.42 25.07 38.08
C ILE A 67 15.71 26.38 37.73
N GLN A 68 15.87 27.42 38.55
CA GLN A 68 14.97 28.58 38.53
C GLN A 68 15.06 29.44 37.26
N ARG A 69 16.16 29.37 36.51
CA ARG A 69 16.37 30.19 35.31
C ARG A 69 15.85 29.54 34.02
N PHE A 70 15.66 28.22 34.00
CA PHE A 70 15.39 27.47 32.76
C PHE A 70 13.98 26.90 32.68
N ILE A 71 13.30 26.73 33.83
CA ILE A 71 11.91 26.24 33.93
C ILE A 71 10.97 26.89 32.89
N PRO A 72 10.95 28.23 32.70
CA PRO A 72 9.99 28.85 31.79
C PRO A 72 10.20 28.49 30.32
N PHE A 73 11.39 28.02 29.95
CA PHE A 73 11.76 27.74 28.55
C PHE A 73 11.63 26.27 28.17
N THR A 74 11.35 25.37 29.13
CA THR A 74 11.18 23.93 28.88
C THR A 74 10.15 23.65 27.78
N GLY A 75 8.99 24.32 27.83
CA GLY A 75 7.97 24.21 26.78
C GLY A 75 8.47 24.70 25.41
N SER A 76 9.16 25.84 25.38
CA SER A 76 9.76 26.39 24.16
C SER A 76 10.74 25.42 23.49
N VAL A 77 11.60 24.76 24.28
CA VAL A 77 12.55 23.76 23.76
C VAL A 77 11.82 22.56 23.16
N ILE A 78 10.74 22.10 23.79
CA ILE A 78 9.92 20.99 23.29
C ILE A 78 9.24 21.38 21.97
N TYR A 79 8.57 22.54 21.91
CA TYR A 79 7.89 23.01 20.70
C TYR A 79 8.86 23.25 19.53
N ALA A 80 10.03 23.84 19.79
CA ALA A 80 11.08 24.01 18.79
C ALA A 80 11.56 22.66 18.24
N THR A 81 11.82 21.70 19.13
CA THR A 81 12.28 20.37 18.73
C THR A 81 11.23 19.64 17.90
N LEU A 82 9.96 19.66 18.33
CA LEU A 82 8.86 19.07 17.57
C LEU A 82 8.71 19.72 16.19
N SER A 83 8.80 21.04 16.12
CA SER A 83 8.72 21.77 14.85
C SER A 83 9.80 21.30 13.86
N ILE A 84 11.05 21.20 14.32
CA ILE A 84 12.20 20.73 13.50
C ILE A 84 12.00 19.28 13.08
N VAL A 85 11.61 18.40 13.99
CA VAL A 85 11.44 16.96 13.70
C VAL A 85 10.33 16.73 12.68
N PHE A 86 9.19 17.43 12.82
CA PHE A 86 8.11 17.35 11.84
C PHE A 86 8.48 18.01 10.51
N PHE A 87 9.28 19.08 10.50
CA PHE A 87 9.81 19.69 9.26
C PHE A 87 10.72 18.73 8.51
N ILE A 88 11.67 18.12 9.21
CA ILE A 88 12.58 17.10 8.63
C ILE A 88 11.76 15.92 8.10
N SER A 89 10.65 15.58 8.77
CA SER A 89 9.75 14.53 8.30
C SER A 89 8.87 14.91 7.12
N SER A 90 8.51 16.19 6.94
CA SER A 90 7.77 16.62 5.76
C SER A 90 8.63 16.53 4.50
N ILE A 91 9.94 16.77 4.60
CA ILE A 91 10.87 16.63 3.47
C ILE A 91 11.30 15.18 3.17
N GLY A 92 10.72 14.19 3.87
CA GLY A 92 10.83 12.77 3.52
C GLY A 92 11.67 11.90 4.46
N VAL A 93 12.13 12.43 5.60
CA VAL A 93 12.77 11.61 6.64
C VAL A 93 11.68 10.95 7.49
N PRO A 94 11.52 9.62 7.48
CA PRO A 94 10.41 9.00 8.19
C PRO A 94 10.58 9.18 9.71
N LEU A 95 9.48 9.41 10.45
CA LEU A 95 9.49 9.44 11.93
C LEU A 95 9.54 8.07 12.58
N THR A 96 9.56 7.02 11.76
CA THR A 96 9.68 5.64 12.17
C THR A 96 10.73 4.98 11.29
N ASN A 97 11.56 4.11 11.87
CA ASN A 97 12.46 3.26 11.08
C ASN A 97 11.71 2.04 10.50
N ASP A 98 10.39 2.14 10.28
CA ASP A 98 9.75 1.13 9.44
C ASP A 98 10.30 1.36 8.04
N ASN A 99 11.25 0.53 7.61
CA ASN A 99 11.92 0.57 6.28
C ASN A 99 10.94 0.44 5.10
N ARG A 100 9.64 0.45 5.37
CA ARG A 100 8.54 0.20 4.46
C ARG A 100 8.05 1.53 3.90
N LYS A 101 8.50 1.85 2.68
CA LYS A 101 7.94 2.94 1.90
C LYS A 101 6.45 2.64 1.64
N PRO A 102 5.50 3.50 2.01
CA PRO A 102 4.10 3.30 1.66
C PRO A 102 3.94 3.16 0.14
N LEU A 103 3.05 2.26 -0.27
CA LEU A 103 2.89 1.82 -1.65
C LEU A 103 2.38 2.93 -2.59
N TYR A 104 1.73 3.94 -2.02
CA TYR A 104 0.98 4.98 -2.73
C TYR A 104 1.65 6.34 -2.53
N PRO A 105 2.02 7.04 -3.63
CA PRO A 105 2.62 8.37 -3.53
C PRO A 105 1.67 9.38 -2.88
N GLU A 106 0.36 9.24 -3.06
CA GLU A 106 -0.64 10.11 -2.44
C GLU A 106 -0.58 10.04 -0.91
N ILE A 107 -0.35 8.86 -0.34
CA ILE A 107 -0.19 8.68 1.11
C ILE A 107 1.12 9.31 1.61
N LEU A 108 2.19 9.28 0.79
CA LEU A 108 3.44 9.99 1.13
C LEU A 108 3.22 11.49 1.19
N ILE A 109 2.52 12.05 0.20
CA ILE A 109 2.21 13.47 0.14
C ILE A 109 1.28 13.85 1.29
N GLU A 110 0.25 13.04 1.58
CA GLU A 110 -0.64 13.25 2.73
C GLU A 110 0.15 13.29 4.06
N ARG A 111 1.06 12.33 4.26
CA ARG A 111 1.93 12.32 5.46
C ARG A 111 2.83 13.55 5.48
N SER A 112 3.39 13.94 4.34
CA SER A 112 4.22 15.15 4.21
C SER A 112 3.43 16.42 4.57
N ILE A 113 2.20 16.56 4.08
CA ILE A 113 1.32 17.70 4.40
C ILE A 113 0.98 17.69 5.89
N GLY A 114 0.59 16.54 6.44
CA GLY A 114 0.31 16.39 7.87
C GLY A 114 1.50 16.79 8.74
N ASN A 115 2.69 16.28 8.41
CA ASN A 115 3.93 16.67 9.08
C ASN A 115 4.24 18.17 8.93
N SER A 116 3.94 18.77 7.78
CA SER A 116 4.11 20.22 7.58
C SER A 116 3.18 21.02 8.49
N ILE A 117 1.92 20.60 8.61
CA ILE A 117 0.94 21.21 9.53
C ILE A 117 1.45 21.10 10.98
N LEU A 118 1.87 19.91 11.41
CA LEU A 118 2.43 19.70 12.75
C LEU A 118 3.67 20.57 12.99
N SER A 119 4.55 20.68 12.00
CA SER A 119 5.74 21.52 12.08
C SER A 119 5.40 23.01 12.26
N ILE A 120 4.50 23.54 11.44
CA ILE A 120 4.07 24.94 11.47
C ILE A 120 3.37 25.25 12.80
N MET A 121 2.46 24.40 13.24
CA MET A 121 1.72 24.62 14.48
C MET A 121 2.64 24.58 15.71
N ASN A 122 3.64 23.69 15.73
CA ASN A 122 4.65 23.67 16.80
C ASN A 122 5.60 24.86 16.71
N PHE A 123 5.90 25.38 15.50
CA PHE A 123 6.66 26.63 15.34
C PHE A 123 5.89 27.84 15.90
N LEU A 124 4.57 27.90 15.66
CA LEU A 124 3.72 28.92 16.25
C LEU A 124 3.67 28.78 17.77
N ALA A 125 3.52 27.56 18.29
CA ALA A 125 3.58 27.29 19.73
C ALA A 125 4.89 27.78 20.35
N PHE A 126 6.03 27.49 19.72
CA PHE A 126 7.35 28.01 20.12
C PHE A 126 7.43 29.55 20.07
N THR A 127 6.92 30.16 19.01
CA THR A 127 6.97 31.62 18.87
C THR A 127 6.13 32.29 19.96
N PHE A 128 4.92 31.79 20.22
CA PHE A 128 4.06 32.32 21.27
C PHE A 128 4.60 32.04 22.67
N SER A 129 5.29 30.92 22.90
CA SER A 129 5.88 30.63 24.22
C SER A 129 7.01 31.60 24.58
N ILE A 130 7.74 32.11 23.58
CA ILE A 130 8.76 33.15 23.78
C ILE A 130 8.11 34.53 23.93
N VAL A 131 7.22 34.90 23.01
CA VAL A 131 6.68 36.27 22.93
C VAL A 131 5.78 36.62 24.12
N LEU A 132 5.01 35.65 24.62
CA LEU A 132 4.05 35.89 25.69
C LEU A 132 4.66 35.81 27.09
N PHE A 133 5.93 35.41 27.21
CA PHE A 133 6.60 35.36 28.50
C PHE A 133 6.74 36.77 29.10
N PRO A 134 6.43 37.00 30.40
CA PRO A 134 6.10 36.03 31.46
C PRO A 134 4.61 35.84 31.76
N SER A 135 3.69 36.35 30.93
CA SER A 135 2.25 36.20 31.16
C SER A 135 1.81 34.75 31.06
N ILE A 136 0.92 34.25 31.93
CA ILE A 136 0.35 32.88 31.93
C ILE A 136 -0.08 32.36 30.54
N LEU A 137 -0.43 33.27 29.62
CA LEU A 137 -0.72 32.97 28.23
C LEU A 137 0.43 32.25 27.49
N TYR A 138 1.69 32.41 27.93
CA TYR A 138 2.86 31.73 27.39
C TYR A 138 2.83 30.21 27.58
N ILE A 139 2.01 29.69 28.49
CA ILE A 139 1.77 28.25 28.67
C ILE A 139 0.51 27.85 27.91
N ILE A 140 -0.58 28.60 28.10
CA ILE A 140 -1.91 28.23 27.59
C ILE A 140 -1.96 28.25 26.06
N VAL A 141 -1.50 29.34 25.43
CA VAL A 141 -1.62 29.52 23.97
C VAL A 141 -0.80 28.46 23.22
N PRO A 142 0.50 28.23 23.52
CA PRO A 142 1.28 27.19 22.86
C PRO A 142 0.72 25.77 23.04
N LEU A 143 0.19 25.45 24.22
CA LEU A 143 -0.44 24.16 24.47
C LEU A 143 -1.66 23.95 23.57
N VAL A 144 -2.51 24.98 23.41
CA VAL A 144 -3.66 24.93 22.49
C VAL A 144 -3.20 24.68 21.05
N PHE A 145 -2.16 25.36 20.57
CA PHE A 145 -1.60 25.11 19.23
C PHE A 145 -1.07 23.68 19.09
N SER A 146 -0.31 23.19 20.07
CA SER A 146 0.24 21.84 20.05
C SER A 146 -0.86 20.78 20.06
N LEU A 147 -1.89 20.91 20.90
CA LEU A 147 -2.98 19.93 21.00
C LEU A 147 -3.90 19.97 19.77
N SER A 148 -4.22 21.15 19.26
CA SER A 148 -5.05 21.30 18.05
C SER A 148 -4.32 20.86 16.77
N SER A 149 -2.99 20.88 16.76
CA SER A 149 -2.20 20.46 15.60
C SER A 149 -2.47 19.00 15.17
N ILE A 150 -2.77 18.11 16.12
CA ILE A 150 -3.03 16.69 15.88
C ILE A 150 -4.31 16.48 15.07
N PRO A 151 -5.51 16.88 15.55
CA PRO A 151 -6.73 16.72 14.79
C PRO A 151 -6.68 17.51 13.47
N ILE A 152 -6.11 18.72 13.45
CA ILE A 152 -5.97 19.50 12.21
C ILE A 152 -5.13 18.72 11.19
N SER A 153 -3.98 18.17 11.58
CA SER A 153 -3.15 17.36 10.68
C SER A 153 -3.88 16.13 10.14
N VAL A 154 -4.65 15.43 11.00
CA VAL A 154 -5.34 14.19 10.63
C VAL A 154 -6.50 14.45 9.67
N PHE A 155 -7.29 15.50 9.88
CA PHE A 155 -8.48 15.76 9.07
C PHE A 155 -8.20 16.67 7.86
N LEU A 156 -7.31 17.65 7.99
CA LEU A 156 -7.05 18.61 6.93
C LEU A 156 -6.17 18.03 5.82
N SER A 157 -5.22 17.15 6.16
CA SER A 157 -4.33 16.57 5.15
C SER A 157 -5.07 15.73 4.10
N PRO A 158 -5.96 14.79 4.47
CA PRO A 158 -6.77 14.06 3.50
C PRO A 158 -7.64 14.97 2.64
N PHE A 159 -8.23 16.01 3.24
CA PHE A 159 -9.07 16.98 2.54
C PHE A 159 -8.28 17.77 1.48
N ILE A 160 -7.08 18.24 1.80
CA ILE A 160 -6.20 18.95 0.85
C ILE A 160 -5.85 18.03 -0.33
N ILE A 161 -5.48 16.77 -0.06
CA ILE A 161 -5.17 15.79 -1.11
C ILE A 161 -6.39 15.53 -1.99
N ASP A 162 -7.56 15.33 -1.40
CA ASP A 162 -8.78 15.06 -2.15
C ASP A 162 -9.20 16.24 -3.03
N LYS A 163 -8.95 17.48 -2.58
CA LYS A 163 -9.15 18.69 -3.39
C LYS A 163 -8.13 18.83 -4.50
N ALA A 164 -6.85 18.55 -4.25
CA ALA A 164 -5.82 18.54 -5.28
C ALA A 164 -6.13 17.49 -6.37
N MET A 165 -6.59 16.30 -5.96
CA MET A 165 -7.03 15.25 -6.89
C MET A 165 -8.29 15.64 -7.65
N GLU A 166 -9.23 16.35 -7.03
CA GLU A 166 -10.41 16.88 -7.72
C GLU A 166 -10.04 17.87 -8.82
N ILE A 167 -9.15 18.84 -8.51
CA ILE A 167 -8.66 19.81 -9.49
C ILE A 167 -7.97 19.09 -10.64
N ARG A 168 -7.11 18.11 -10.35
CA ARG A 168 -6.46 17.28 -11.37
C ARG A 168 -7.46 16.50 -12.23
N ALA A 169 -8.49 15.93 -11.60
CA ALA A 169 -9.50 15.14 -12.29
C ALA A 169 -10.34 15.98 -13.26
N ARG A 170 -10.59 17.27 -12.96
CA ARG A 170 -11.33 18.18 -13.85
C ARG A 170 -10.68 18.38 -15.22
N PHE A 171 -9.38 18.08 -15.35
CA PHE A 171 -8.69 18.10 -16.65
C PHE A 171 -8.93 16.84 -17.50
N ILE A 172 -9.52 15.80 -16.93
CA ILE A 172 -9.64 14.46 -17.54
C ILE A 172 -11.10 14.01 -17.62
N ILE A 173 -11.92 14.38 -16.63
CA ILE A 173 -13.31 13.95 -16.49
C ILE A 173 -14.23 15.13 -16.17
N SER A 174 -15.52 15.02 -16.51
CA SER A 174 -16.50 16.08 -16.30
C SER A 174 -16.79 16.31 -14.81
N GLU A 175 -17.24 17.51 -14.44
CA GLU A 175 -17.61 17.81 -13.05
C GLU A 175 -18.78 16.94 -12.55
N LYS A 176 -19.72 16.58 -13.45
CA LYS A 176 -20.81 15.66 -13.13
C LYS A 176 -20.29 14.26 -12.78
N ASP A 177 -19.37 13.74 -13.59
CA ASP A 177 -18.75 12.44 -13.33
C ASP A 177 -17.94 12.44 -12.03
N ILE A 178 -17.23 13.54 -11.72
CA ILE A 178 -16.53 13.70 -10.44
C ILE A 178 -17.48 13.55 -9.25
N ILE A 179 -18.65 14.18 -9.31
CA ILE A 179 -19.65 14.13 -8.22
C ILE A 179 -20.16 12.70 -8.05
N ILE A 180 -20.55 12.04 -9.14
CA ILE A 180 -21.05 10.65 -9.09
C ILE A 180 -19.95 9.72 -8.59
N PHE A 181 -18.74 9.84 -9.11
CA PHE A 181 -17.61 9.02 -8.74
C PHE A 181 -17.24 9.17 -7.25
N LYS A 182 -17.22 10.40 -6.72
CA LYS A 182 -17.03 10.66 -5.29
C LYS A 182 -18.18 10.09 -4.46
N LYS A 183 -19.41 10.15 -4.94
CA LYS A 183 -20.56 9.54 -4.25
C LYS A 183 -20.43 8.01 -4.18
N THR A 184 -19.94 7.36 -5.24
CA THR A 184 -19.77 5.91 -5.30
C THR A 184 -18.59 5.40 -4.47
N PHE A 185 -17.42 6.04 -4.58
CA PHE A 185 -16.17 5.54 -3.99
C PHE A 185 -15.71 6.33 -2.76
N GLY A 186 -16.35 7.45 -2.42
CA GLY A 186 -15.99 8.34 -1.32
C GLY A 186 -14.79 9.25 -1.58
N ASN A 187 -13.91 8.92 -2.55
CA ASN A 187 -12.71 9.69 -2.87
C ASN A 187 -12.27 9.51 -4.34
N LEU A 188 -11.29 10.30 -4.81
CA LEU A 188 -10.72 10.25 -6.17
C LEU A 188 -9.29 9.67 -6.24
N ARG A 189 -8.84 9.00 -5.17
CA ARG A 189 -7.46 8.53 -5.05
C ARG A 189 -7.23 7.25 -5.86
N GLY A 190 -5.96 6.99 -6.16
CA GLY A 190 -5.54 5.82 -6.91
C GLY A 190 -5.80 5.94 -8.41
N ILE A 191 -5.55 4.85 -9.14
CA ILE A 191 -5.82 4.80 -10.58
C ILE A 191 -7.32 4.62 -10.78
N PHE A 192 -7.93 5.44 -11.63
CA PHE A 192 -9.33 5.29 -12.01
C PHE A 192 -9.53 5.41 -13.52
N TRP A 193 -10.67 4.91 -13.97
CA TRP A 193 -11.09 4.92 -15.35
C TRP A 193 -12.60 5.14 -15.45
N ILE A 194 -13.02 5.87 -16.48
CA ILE A 194 -14.43 6.06 -16.83
C ILE A 194 -14.63 5.66 -18.28
N SER A 195 -15.60 4.78 -18.52
CA SER A 195 -15.97 4.32 -19.87
C SER A 195 -17.47 4.10 -19.97
N ASP A 196 -18.17 4.92 -20.75
CA ASP A 196 -19.62 4.86 -20.94
C ASP A 196 -20.40 4.84 -19.61
N SER A 197 -20.91 3.67 -19.21
CA SER A 197 -21.63 3.44 -17.96
C SER A 197 -20.83 2.67 -16.92
N LEU A 198 -19.52 2.59 -17.07
CA LEU A 198 -18.62 1.88 -16.16
C LEU A 198 -17.61 2.84 -15.54
N TYR A 199 -17.53 2.79 -14.21
CA TYR A 199 -16.46 3.41 -13.45
C TYR A 199 -15.57 2.31 -12.90
N ALA A 200 -14.26 2.43 -13.08
CA ALA A 200 -13.30 1.48 -12.54
C ALA A 200 -12.27 2.21 -11.68
N LYS A 201 -11.86 1.59 -10.56
CA LYS A 201 -11.00 2.24 -9.57
C LYS A 201 -10.12 1.27 -8.82
N GLU A 202 -8.91 1.70 -8.49
CA GLU A 202 -8.06 1.08 -7.48
C GLU A 202 -8.67 1.21 -6.08
N VAL A 203 -8.59 0.14 -5.29
CA VAL A 203 -9.08 0.08 -3.91
C VAL A 203 -8.11 0.79 -2.97
N MET A 204 -8.56 1.88 -2.36
CA MET A 204 -7.76 2.82 -1.55
C MET A 204 -8.30 3.02 -0.12
N SER A 205 -9.52 2.58 0.17
CA SER A 205 -10.18 2.69 1.47
C SER A 205 -10.75 1.36 1.97
N GLU A 206 -11.15 1.32 3.24
CA GLU A 206 -11.79 0.15 3.85
C GLU A 206 -13.18 -0.11 3.25
N ALA A 207 -13.98 0.94 3.01
CA ALA A 207 -15.28 0.80 2.36
C ALA A 207 -15.17 0.23 0.94
N GLU A 208 -14.19 0.68 0.16
CA GLU A 208 -13.91 0.11 -1.16
C GLU A 208 -13.43 -1.35 -1.05
N ARG A 209 -12.69 -1.70 0.00
CA ARG A 209 -12.26 -3.07 0.23
C ARG A 209 -13.43 -4.00 0.51
N GLU A 210 -14.41 -3.56 1.29
CA GLU A 210 -15.65 -4.32 1.48
C GLU A 210 -16.43 -4.46 0.17
N MET A 211 -16.45 -3.42 -0.67
CA MET A 211 -17.02 -3.53 -2.01
C MET A 211 -16.28 -4.56 -2.87
N PHE A 212 -14.95 -4.60 -2.82
CA PHE A 212 -14.14 -5.62 -3.52
C PHE A 212 -14.51 -7.04 -3.06
N PHE A 213 -14.61 -7.28 -1.75
CA PHE A 213 -15.01 -8.58 -1.22
C PHE A 213 -16.44 -8.94 -1.58
N SER A 214 -17.38 -7.99 -1.61
CA SER A 214 -18.75 -8.25 -2.04
C SER A 214 -18.84 -8.75 -3.50
N VAL A 215 -17.93 -8.32 -4.37
CA VAL A 215 -17.85 -8.82 -5.75
C VAL A 215 -17.30 -10.25 -5.77
N LEU A 216 -16.25 -10.51 -4.99
CA LEU A 216 -15.69 -11.86 -4.86
C LEU A 216 -16.72 -12.84 -4.30
N GLU A 217 -17.43 -12.46 -3.25
CA GLU A 217 -18.51 -13.22 -2.64
C GLU A 217 -19.63 -13.57 -3.63
N LYS A 218 -19.93 -12.69 -4.60
CA LYS A 218 -20.89 -13.00 -5.67
C LYS A 218 -20.31 -13.90 -6.75
N GLY A 219 -19.08 -13.63 -7.19
CA GLY A 219 -18.44 -14.35 -8.29
C GLY A 219 -18.04 -15.77 -7.95
N TYR A 220 -17.53 -15.98 -6.73
CA TYR A 220 -16.96 -17.25 -6.31
C TYR A 220 -17.98 -18.26 -5.80
N PHE A 221 -19.22 -17.84 -5.55
CA PHE A 221 -20.25 -18.74 -5.02
C PHE A 221 -20.48 -19.94 -5.93
N SER A 222 -20.59 -19.70 -7.24
CA SER A 222 -20.78 -20.79 -8.23
C SER A 222 -19.56 -21.71 -8.35
N ILE A 223 -18.35 -21.17 -8.17
CA ILE A 223 -17.10 -21.94 -8.21
C ILE A 223 -17.00 -22.82 -6.96
N PHE A 224 -17.29 -22.24 -5.79
CA PHE A 224 -17.32 -22.94 -4.52
C PHE A 224 -18.34 -24.10 -4.53
N GLN A 225 -19.54 -23.89 -5.07
CA GLN A 225 -20.55 -24.96 -5.20
C GLN A 225 -20.07 -26.12 -6.08
N LYS A 226 -19.33 -25.83 -7.16
CA LYS A 226 -18.77 -26.84 -8.07
C LYS A 226 -17.59 -27.59 -7.47
N SER A 227 -16.76 -26.92 -6.66
CA SER A 227 -15.57 -27.51 -6.05
C SER A 227 -15.84 -28.63 -5.04
N GLN A 228 -17.12 -28.86 -4.67
CA GLN A 228 -17.61 -29.89 -3.74
C GLN A 228 -16.56 -30.34 -2.71
N LYS A 229 -16.22 -29.45 -1.78
CA LYS A 229 -15.68 -29.89 -0.49
C LYS A 229 -16.72 -30.79 0.16
N ARG A 230 -16.52 -32.10 0.05
CA ARG A 230 -17.34 -33.11 0.74
C ARG A 230 -17.12 -33.11 2.26
N ASP A 231 -16.25 -32.25 2.80
CA ASP A 231 -16.11 -32.09 4.26
C ASP A 231 -15.79 -30.65 4.73
N LYS A 232 -16.68 -30.16 5.61
CA LYS A 232 -16.54 -29.24 6.76
C LYS A 232 -16.46 -27.72 6.62
N ASP A 233 -16.07 -27.11 5.50
CA ASP A 233 -15.96 -25.63 5.47
C ASP A 233 -17.20 -24.96 4.84
N SER A 234 -17.76 -23.97 5.53
CA SER A 234 -18.81 -23.09 5.03
C SER A 234 -18.28 -22.11 3.97
N TYR A 235 -19.18 -21.56 3.13
CA TYR A 235 -18.82 -20.52 2.16
C TYR A 235 -18.23 -19.28 2.84
N THR A 236 -18.78 -18.92 4.01
CA THR A 236 -18.28 -17.81 4.84
C THR A 236 -16.83 -18.04 5.25
N GLU A 237 -16.47 -19.25 5.71
CA GLU A 237 -15.08 -19.58 6.07
C GLU A 237 -14.13 -19.53 4.86
N PHE A 238 -14.62 -19.91 3.67
CA PHE A 238 -13.87 -19.76 2.43
C PHE A 238 -13.55 -18.29 2.13
N ILE A 239 -14.54 -17.40 2.24
CA ILE A 239 -14.36 -15.96 2.05
C ILE A 239 -13.47 -15.35 3.13
N ASP A 240 -13.60 -15.78 4.38
CA ASP A 240 -12.75 -15.32 5.48
C ASP A 240 -11.28 -15.71 5.28
N ARG A 241 -11.00 -16.87 4.67
CA ARG A 241 -9.63 -17.21 4.26
C ARG A 241 -9.09 -16.24 3.22
N ILE A 242 -9.88 -15.88 2.22
CA ILE A 242 -9.49 -14.89 1.21
C ILE A 242 -9.23 -13.52 1.86
N ARG A 243 -10.07 -13.10 2.82
CA ARG A 243 -9.87 -11.85 3.59
C ARG A 243 -8.58 -11.88 4.42
N LYS A 244 -8.28 -13.00 5.07
CA LYS A 244 -7.03 -13.20 5.82
C LYS A 244 -5.81 -13.17 4.90
N GLU A 245 -5.86 -13.87 3.78
CA GLU A 245 -4.80 -13.85 2.77
C GLU A 245 -4.59 -12.44 2.21
N TYR A 246 -5.67 -11.73 1.84
CA TYR A 246 -5.59 -10.35 1.40
C TYR A 246 -4.88 -9.47 2.43
N THR A 247 -5.13 -9.67 3.72
CA THR A 247 -4.48 -8.92 4.80
C THR A 247 -2.97 -9.20 4.88
N VAL A 248 -2.55 -10.45 4.64
CA VAL A 248 -1.12 -10.83 4.57
C VAL A 248 -0.42 -10.09 3.42
N PHE A 249 -1.07 -9.98 2.26
CA PHE A 249 -0.50 -9.36 1.06
C PHE A 249 -0.91 -7.90 0.85
N ALA A 250 -1.68 -7.29 1.75
CA ALA A 250 -2.29 -5.97 1.56
C ALA A 250 -1.26 -4.89 1.20
N ARG A 251 -0.02 -5.07 1.67
CA ARG A 251 1.10 -4.16 1.41
C ARG A 251 1.58 -4.16 -0.03
N TYR A 252 1.44 -5.27 -0.75
CA TYR A 252 1.92 -5.45 -2.12
C TYR A 252 0.79 -5.58 -3.12
N THR A 253 -0.44 -5.37 -2.64
CA THR A 253 -1.66 -5.59 -3.39
C THR A 253 -2.17 -4.27 -3.94
N SER A 254 -2.48 -4.29 -5.23
CA SER A 254 -3.40 -3.36 -5.88
C SER A 254 -4.64 -4.15 -6.31
N ALA A 255 -5.78 -3.81 -5.74
CA ALA A 255 -7.06 -4.37 -6.17
C ALA A 255 -7.82 -3.31 -6.98
N PHE A 256 -8.58 -3.74 -7.97
CA PHE A 256 -9.42 -2.86 -8.79
C PHE A 256 -10.85 -3.39 -8.79
N ILE A 257 -11.81 -2.46 -8.80
CA ILE A 257 -13.24 -2.75 -8.88
C ILE A 257 -13.79 -2.00 -10.08
N VAL A 258 -14.72 -2.62 -10.80
CA VAL A 258 -15.57 -1.99 -11.81
C VAL A 258 -16.99 -1.88 -11.27
N TYR A 259 -17.59 -0.72 -11.44
CA TYR A 259 -18.91 -0.33 -10.98
C TYR A 259 -19.75 0.13 -12.17
N ASP A 260 -20.96 -0.42 -12.28
CA ASP A 260 -21.91 -0.01 -13.31
C ASP A 260 -22.78 1.14 -12.79
N THR A 261 -22.69 2.28 -13.47
CA THR A 261 -23.42 3.50 -13.10
C THR A 261 -24.91 3.39 -13.36
N LYS A 262 -25.37 2.47 -14.22
CA LYS A 262 -26.81 2.25 -14.46
C LYS A 262 -27.44 1.45 -13.35
N THR A 263 -26.83 0.32 -13.00
CA THR A 263 -27.37 -0.59 -11.96
C THR A 263 -26.93 -0.22 -10.55
N GLN A 264 -25.97 0.70 -10.41
CA GLN A 264 -25.38 1.11 -9.14
C GLN A 264 -24.76 -0.07 -8.37
N ASN A 265 -24.26 -1.08 -9.10
CA ASN A 265 -23.67 -2.28 -8.52
C ASN A 265 -22.22 -2.46 -8.97
N PRO A 266 -21.34 -3.00 -8.11
CA PRO A 266 -20.04 -3.44 -8.54
C PRO A 266 -20.19 -4.73 -9.37
N VAL A 267 -19.56 -4.76 -10.54
CA VAL A 267 -19.77 -5.76 -11.60
C VAL A 267 -18.53 -6.58 -11.93
N GLY A 268 -17.36 -6.19 -11.44
CA GLY A 268 -16.15 -6.97 -11.59
C GLY A 268 -15.00 -6.47 -10.74
N CYS A 269 -14.01 -7.31 -10.53
CA CYS A 269 -12.80 -6.96 -9.82
C CYS A 269 -11.60 -7.80 -10.28
N ILE A 270 -10.40 -7.32 -10.00
CA ILE A 270 -9.14 -8.05 -10.15
C ILE A 270 -8.17 -7.60 -9.07
N ARG A 271 -7.24 -8.47 -8.67
CA ARG A 271 -6.16 -8.19 -7.75
C ARG A 271 -4.81 -8.41 -8.43
N LEU A 272 -3.88 -7.51 -8.21
CA LEU A 272 -2.48 -7.62 -8.59
C LEU A 272 -1.61 -7.60 -7.34
N VAL A 273 -0.88 -8.69 -7.06
CA VAL A 273 0.06 -8.81 -5.95
C VAL A 273 1.49 -8.74 -6.50
N VAL A 274 2.22 -7.69 -6.17
CA VAL A 274 3.59 -7.49 -6.67
C VAL A 274 4.59 -8.25 -5.79
N GLY A 275 5.38 -9.12 -6.40
CA GLY A 275 6.51 -9.79 -5.75
C GLY A 275 7.64 -8.81 -5.50
N GLU A 276 7.88 -8.43 -4.24
CA GLU A 276 9.04 -7.62 -3.89
C GLU A 276 10.31 -8.47 -3.86
N ASN A 277 11.41 -7.86 -4.33
CA ASN A 277 12.73 -8.45 -4.26
C ASN A 277 13.36 -8.16 -2.89
N THR A 278 12.68 -8.57 -1.84
CA THR A 278 13.16 -8.50 -0.46
C THR A 278 13.94 -9.76 -0.11
N SER A 279 14.83 -9.65 0.88
CA SER A 279 15.52 -10.80 1.46
C SER A 279 15.04 -10.95 2.91
N PRO A 280 14.34 -12.05 3.28
CA PRO A 280 13.88 -13.15 2.42
C PRO A 280 12.74 -12.75 1.47
N ARG A 281 12.66 -13.45 0.32
CA ARG A 281 11.62 -13.26 -0.70
C ARG A 281 10.24 -13.58 -0.11
N VAL A 282 9.27 -12.71 -0.35
CA VAL A 282 7.86 -13.02 -0.06
C VAL A 282 7.31 -13.82 -1.24
N ALA A 283 6.90 -15.07 -0.98
CA ALA A 283 6.25 -15.91 -1.99
C ALA A 283 4.93 -15.27 -2.44
N LEU A 284 4.61 -15.39 -3.74
CA LEU A 284 3.31 -14.95 -4.25
C LEU A 284 2.20 -15.89 -3.76
N PRO A 285 0.95 -15.41 -3.57
CA PRO A 285 -0.15 -16.24 -3.10
C PRO A 285 -0.27 -17.59 -3.81
N LEU A 286 -0.14 -17.63 -5.14
CA LEU A 286 -0.24 -18.84 -5.96
C LEU A 286 0.78 -19.92 -5.58
N GLU A 287 1.98 -19.57 -5.08
CA GLU A 287 3.01 -20.54 -4.66
C GLU A 287 2.61 -21.32 -3.40
N THR A 288 1.54 -20.87 -2.73
CA THR A 288 0.90 -21.58 -1.61
C THR A 288 0.02 -22.73 -2.10
N TYR A 289 -0.67 -22.52 -3.23
CA TYR A 289 -1.70 -23.42 -3.74
C TYR A 289 -1.20 -24.31 -4.88
N LEU A 290 -0.27 -23.82 -5.69
CA LEU A 290 0.35 -24.55 -6.80
C LEU A 290 1.76 -25.04 -6.47
N PRO A 291 2.19 -26.20 -7.01
CA PRO A 291 3.51 -26.78 -6.77
C PRO A 291 4.58 -26.12 -7.65
N VAL A 292 4.68 -24.79 -7.62
CA VAL A 292 5.64 -24.02 -8.43
C VAL A 292 6.49 -23.10 -7.57
N SER A 293 7.73 -22.86 -7.99
CA SER A 293 8.60 -21.83 -7.44
C SER A 293 8.94 -20.80 -8.50
N LEU A 294 8.69 -19.53 -8.19
CA LEU A 294 8.95 -18.38 -9.07
C LEU A 294 10.25 -17.65 -8.72
N THR A 295 11.11 -18.28 -7.90
CA THR A 295 12.32 -17.66 -7.36
C THR A 295 13.34 -17.33 -8.45
N GLU A 296 13.59 -18.28 -9.37
CA GLU A 296 14.53 -18.08 -10.48
C GLU A 296 14.01 -17.07 -11.49
N LEU A 297 12.70 -17.11 -11.79
CA LEU A 297 12.06 -16.09 -12.61
C LEU A 297 12.24 -14.70 -12.01
N GLN A 298 11.93 -14.51 -10.72
CA GLN A 298 12.07 -13.20 -10.07
C GLN A 298 13.51 -12.70 -10.06
N LYS A 299 14.51 -13.58 -9.88
CA LYS A 299 15.93 -13.20 -10.00
C LYS A 299 16.28 -12.72 -11.42
N SER A 300 15.71 -13.38 -12.43
CA SER A 300 16.01 -13.17 -13.85
C SER A 300 15.35 -11.92 -14.43
N VAL A 301 14.22 -11.48 -13.86
CA VAL A 301 13.51 -10.28 -14.34
C VAL A 301 13.46 -9.13 -13.33
N GLY A 302 13.81 -9.39 -12.07
CA GLY A 302 13.79 -8.42 -10.98
C GLY A 302 12.43 -8.24 -10.30
N CYS A 303 11.36 -8.05 -11.07
CA CYS A 303 10.02 -7.81 -10.52
C CYS A 303 8.96 -8.61 -11.28
N ILE A 304 8.21 -9.41 -10.53
CA ILE A 304 7.07 -10.21 -11.00
C ILE A 304 5.82 -9.81 -10.22
N ALA A 305 4.65 -10.11 -10.74
CA ALA A 305 3.39 -9.96 -10.02
C ALA A 305 2.46 -11.14 -10.30
N GLU A 306 1.58 -11.42 -9.36
CA GLU A 306 0.44 -12.31 -9.54
C GLU A 306 -0.80 -11.48 -9.83
N ALA A 307 -1.47 -11.75 -10.96
CA ALA A 307 -2.87 -11.40 -11.14
C ALA A 307 -3.74 -12.52 -10.58
N GLY A 308 -4.71 -12.19 -9.75
CA GLY A 308 -5.63 -13.15 -9.16
C GLY A 308 -6.93 -12.48 -8.77
N ARG A 309 -7.85 -13.24 -8.16
CA ARG A 309 -9.14 -12.70 -7.69
C ARG A 309 -9.92 -11.97 -8.79
N LEU A 310 -9.83 -12.48 -10.03
CA LEU A 310 -10.57 -11.98 -11.18
C LEU A 310 -12.02 -12.47 -11.09
N VAL A 311 -12.96 -11.53 -11.02
CA VAL A 311 -14.40 -11.80 -11.11
C VAL A 311 -15.03 -10.84 -12.10
N ILE A 312 -15.89 -11.37 -12.97
CA ILE A 312 -16.73 -10.59 -13.88
C ILE A 312 -18.14 -11.16 -13.80
N ILE A 313 -19.06 -10.38 -13.26
CA ILE A 313 -20.46 -10.74 -13.04
C ILE A 313 -21.31 -10.65 -14.33
N PRO A 314 -21.20 -9.59 -15.16
CA PRO A 314 -22.10 -9.44 -16.30
C PRO A 314 -21.78 -10.42 -17.43
N SER A 315 -22.78 -10.65 -18.29
CA SER A 315 -22.69 -11.46 -19.50
C SER A 315 -22.68 -10.58 -20.76
N GLY A 316 -22.44 -11.21 -21.93
CA GLY A 316 -22.52 -10.54 -23.23
C GLY A 316 -21.49 -9.42 -23.45
N PRO A 317 -21.83 -8.35 -24.20
CA PRO A 317 -20.88 -7.26 -24.54
C PRO A 317 -20.33 -6.51 -23.32
N LEU A 318 -21.10 -6.44 -22.23
CA LEU A 318 -20.65 -5.77 -21.01
C LEU A 318 -19.50 -6.52 -20.34
N LYS A 319 -19.47 -7.86 -20.42
CA LYS A 319 -18.36 -8.70 -19.94
C LYS A 319 -17.03 -8.31 -20.59
N ALA A 320 -17.03 -8.09 -21.91
CA ALA A 320 -15.84 -7.72 -22.65
C ALA A 320 -15.30 -6.35 -22.22
N LYS A 321 -16.19 -5.36 -22.04
CA LYS A 321 -15.81 -4.03 -21.55
C LYS A 321 -15.24 -4.07 -20.12
N VAL A 322 -15.86 -4.83 -19.23
CA VAL A 322 -15.36 -4.99 -17.85
C VAL A 322 -13.97 -5.64 -17.85
N LEU A 323 -13.76 -6.67 -18.68
CA LEU A 323 -12.45 -7.31 -18.84
C LEU A 323 -11.40 -6.31 -19.35
N GLU A 324 -11.71 -5.58 -20.42
CA GLU A 324 -10.83 -4.55 -21.00
C GLU A 324 -10.39 -3.53 -19.95
N LEU A 325 -11.33 -3.03 -19.13
CA LEU A 325 -11.03 -2.08 -18.06
C LEU A 325 -10.12 -2.67 -16.98
N LEU A 326 -10.40 -3.88 -16.51
CA LEU A 326 -9.61 -4.55 -15.47
C LEU A 326 -8.18 -4.85 -15.96
N VAL A 327 -8.03 -5.37 -17.18
CA VAL A 327 -6.73 -5.58 -17.82
C VAL A 327 -5.99 -4.26 -17.97
N SER A 328 -6.67 -3.21 -18.39
CA SER A 328 -6.07 -1.90 -18.59
C SER A 328 -5.51 -1.33 -17.28
N LEU A 329 -6.30 -1.36 -16.21
CA LEU A 329 -5.85 -0.88 -14.89
C LEU A 329 -4.69 -1.72 -14.34
N MET A 330 -4.76 -3.04 -14.47
CA MET A 330 -3.69 -3.96 -14.09
C MET A 330 -2.38 -3.63 -14.81
N MET A 331 -2.45 -3.42 -16.13
CA MET A 331 -1.28 -3.14 -16.95
C MET A 331 -0.70 -1.73 -16.69
N VAL A 332 -1.52 -0.70 -16.47
CA VAL A 332 -1.05 0.61 -16.00
C VAL A 332 -0.30 0.46 -14.67
N LYS A 333 -0.85 -0.32 -13.73
CA LYS A 333 -0.19 -0.53 -12.43
C LYS A 333 1.12 -1.29 -12.59
N ALA A 334 1.15 -2.33 -13.42
CA ALA A 334 2.36 -3.09 -13.73
C ALA A 334 3.47 -2.18 -14.27
N LEU A 335 3.15 -1.26 -15.19
CA LEU A 335 4.09 -0.26 -15.71
C LEU A 335 4.62 0.67 -14.61
N LEU A 336 3.73 1.24 -13.78
CA LEU A 336 4.11 2.13 -12.68
C LEU A 336 4.99 1.42 -11.64
N ARG A 337 4.79 0.11 -11.44
CA ARG A 337 5.56 -0.72 -10.52
C ARG A 337 6.77 -1.42 -11.17
N ARG A 338 7.01 -1.19 -12.47
CA ARG A 338 8.07 -1.85 -13.26
C ARG A 338 8.01 -3.39 -13.18
N VAL A 339 6.82 -3.94 -13.10
CA VAL A 339 6.59 -5.38 -13.19
C VAL A 339 6.99 -5.84 -14.60
N ARG A 340 7.81 -6.89 -14.66
CA ARG A 340 8.22 -7.51 -15.92
C ARG A 340 7.23 -8.58 -16.34
N ILE A 341 6.89 -9.48 -15.42
CA ILE A 341 6.05 -10.64 -15.67
C ILE A 341 4.82 -10.57 -14.78
N ILE A 342 3.64 -10.74 -15.36
CA ILE A 342 2.41 -11.00 -14.62
C ILE A 342 2.08 -12.48 -14.81
N ILE A 343 1.89 -13.21 -13.72
CA ILE A 343 1.49 -14.61 -13.70
C ILE A 343 0.11 -14.73 -13.07
N THR A 344 -0.65 -15.75 -13.46
CA THR A 344 -1.93 -16.09 -12.86
C THR A 344 -2.17 -17.60 -12.97
N ASP A 345 -2.98 -18.14 -12.08
CA ASP A 345 -3.60 -19.44 -12.21
C ASP A 345 -4.95 -19.29 -12.94
N ALA A 346 -5.12 -20.08 -14.00
CA ALA A 346 -6.31 -20.11 -14.83
C ALA A 346 -7.00 -21.46 -14.69
N MET A 347 -8.21 -21.48 -14.13
CA MET A 347 -9.05 -22.68 -14.01
C MET A 347 -9.39 -23.27 -15.40
N GLU A 348 -9.70 -24.57 -15.47
CA GLU A 348 -9.98 -25.37 -16.69
C GLU A 348 -10.94 -24.75 -17.71
N GLY A 349 -11.87 -23.88 -17.29
CA GLY A 349 -12.78 -23.17 -18.19
C GLY A 349 -12.42 -21.71 -18.52
N THR A 350 -11.30 -21.20 -18.01
CA THR A 350 -10.94 -19.77 -18.04
C THR A 350 -9.67 -19.44 -18.80
N VAL A 351 -8.90 -20.44 -19.25
CA VAL A 351 -7.64 -20.23 -20.00
C VAL A 351 -7.86 -19.31 -21.22
N GLY A 352 -8.89 -19.58 -22.03
CA GLY A 352 -9.21 -18.74 -23.19
C GLY A 352 -9.64 -17.31 -22.86
N LEU A 353 -10.04 -17.02 -21.61
CA LEU A 353 -10.25 -15.65 -21.14
C LEU A 353 -8.90 -14.94 -20.94
N TYR A 354 -7.94 -15.61 -20.30
CA TYR A 354 -6.60 -15.07 -20.06
C TYR A 354 -5.78 -14.93 -21.34
N GLU A 355 -5.96 -15.82 -22.32
CA GLU A 355 -5.37 -15.67 -23.65
C GLU A 355 -5.86 -14.40 -24.35
N LYS A 356 -7.16 -14.07 -24.22
CA LYS A 356 -7.70 -12.79 -24.70
C LYS A 356 -7.14 -11.58 -23.96
N MET A 357 -6.69 -11.74 -22.71
CA MET A 357 -5.98 -10.70 -21.97
C MET A 357 -4.49 -10.58 -22.40
N GLY A 358 -4.02 -11.44 -23.30
CA GLY A 358 -2.63 -11.48 -23.78
C GLY A 358 -1.69 -12.35 -22.96
N LEU A 359 -2.22 -13.18 -22.05
CA LEU A 359 -1.41 -14.16 -21.32
C LEU A 359 -1.26 -15.44 -22.15
N VAL A 360 -0.14 -16.13 -21.96
CA VAL A 360 0.15 -17.41 -22.61
C VAL A 360 0.18 -18.49 -21.54
N CYS A 361 -0.35 -19.67 -21.84
CA CYS A 361 -0.21 -20.84 -20.98
C CYS A 361 1.25 -21.32 -20.98
N ILE A 362 1.85 -21.42 -19.79
CA ILE A 362 3.27 -21.73 -19.61
C ILE A 362 3.52 -22.98 -18.76
N GLY A 363 2.46 -23.61 -18.24
CA GLY A 363 2.57 -24.87 -17.50
C GLY A 363 1.21 -25.39 -17.01
N GLY A 364 1.20 -26.65 -16.58
CA GLY A 364 0.01 -27.35 -16.06
C GLY A 364 -0.45 -28.51 -16.95
N PRO A 365 -1.58 -29.16 -16.61
CA PRO A 365 -2.46 -28.82 -15.50
C PRO A 365 -1.82 -29.08 -14.12
N PHE A 366 -2.15 -28.25 -13.14
CA PHE A 366 -1.82 -28.43 -11.73
C PHE A 366 -3.10 -28.55 -10.92
N PHE A 367 -3.12 -29.40 -9.90
CA PHE A 367 -4.26 -29.47 -8.99
C PHE A 367 -4.24 -28.29 -8.01
N ASP A 368 -5.20 -27.38 -8.17
CA ASP A 368 -5.39 -26.22 -7.32
C ASP A 368 -6.15 -26.60 -6.05
N THR A 369 -5.44 -26.55 -4.92
CA THR A 369 -6.00 -26.91 -3.62
C THR A 369 -6.92 -25.83 -3.02
N GLU A 370 -6.94 -24.61 -3.55
CA GLU A 370 -7.88 -23.58 -3.11
C GLU A 370 -9.28 -23.87 -3.64
N PHE A 371 -9.39 -24.19 -4.94
CA PHE A 371 -10.65 -24.38 -5.64
C PHE A 371 -10.96 -25.84 -6.03
N PHE A 372 -10.10 -26.79 -5.65
CA PHE A 372 -10.27 -28.24 -5.89
C PHE A 372 -10.57 -28.58 -7.36
N GLN A 373 -9.78 -28.01 -8.27
CA GLN A 373 -9.90 -28.26 -9.70
C GLN A 373 -8.53 -28.12 -10.38
N ASN A 374 -8.47 -28.49 -11.66
CA ASN A 374 -7.27 -28.25 -12.44
C ASN A 374 -7.14 -26.75 -12.78
N SER A 375 -5.92 -26.25 -12.65
CA SER A 375 -5.53 -24.90 -13.03
C SER A 375 -4.27 -24.95 -13.90
N TRP A 376 -4.21 -24.06 -14.88
CA TRP A 376 -3.08 -23.83 -15.77
C TRP A 376 -2.35 -22.59 -15.31
N LEU A 377 -1.03 -22.60 -15.42
CA LEU A 377 -0.24 -21.43 -15.15
C LEU A 377 -0.18 -20.59 -16.42
N CYS A 378 -0.70 -19.38 -16.36
CA CYS A 378 -0.65 -18.42 -17.46
C CYS A 378 0.25 -17.24 -17.09
N ALA A 379 0.94 -16.67 -18.06
CA ALA A 379 1.76 -15.48 -17.83
C ALA A 379 1.82 -14.56 -19.05
N VAL A 380 2.12 -13.29 -18.78
CA VAL A 380 2.46 -12.31 -19.81
C VAL A 380 3.79 -11.65 -19.47
N ASP A 381 4.66 -11.59 -20.47
CA ASP A 381 5.81 -10.69 -20.48
C ASP A 381 5.31 -9.30 -20.90
N VAL A 382 5.37 -8.34 -19.97
CA VAL A 382 4.84 -6.99 -20.18
C VAL A 382 5.60 -6.23 -21.28
N ALA A 383 6.92 -6.41 -21.42
CA ALA A 383 7.65 -5.73 -22.50
C ALA A 383 7.36 -6.36 -23.87
N ASP A 384 7.26 -7.70 -23.92
CA ASP A 384 6.88 -8.39 -25.14
C ASP A 384 5.46 -7.98 -25.57
N PHE A 385 4.52 -7.98 -24.62
CA PHE A 385 3.15 -7.52 -24.85
C PHE A 385 3.09 -6.08 -25.37
N LEU A 386 3.87 -5.16 -24.79
CA LEU A 386 3.91 -3.76 -25.22
C LEU A 386 4.64 -3.55 -26.56
N SER A 387 5.54 -4.45 -26.93
CA SER A 387 6.25 -4.40 -28.22
C SER A 387 5.37 -4.86 -29.39
N LYS A 388 4.39 -5.72 -29.11
CA LYS A 388 3.44 -6.25 -30.11
C LYS A 388 2.29 -5.27 -30.38
N LYS A 389 1.69 -5.36 -31.57
CA LYS A 389 0.39 -4.70 -31.85
C LYS A 389 -0.69 -5.49 -31.12
N SER A 390 -1.40 -4.86 -30.19
CA SER A 390 -2.41 -5.49 -29.35
C SER A 390 -3.64 -4.60 -29.35
N ASP A 391 -4.71 -5.07 -30.00
CA ASP A 391 -5.92 -4.28 -30.25
C ASP A 391 -6.56 -3.73 -28.96
N LEU A 392 -6.44 -4.47 -27.84
CA LEU A 392 -6.96 -4.10 -26.52
C LEU A 392 -6.26 -2.89 -25.89
N TRP A 393 -5.04 -2.57 -26.33
CA TRP A 393 -4.19 -1.54 -25.74
C TRP A 393 -3.79 -0.42 -26.72
N ASP A 394 -4.13 -0.58 -27.99
CA ASP A 394 -3.68 0.31 -29.08
C ASP A 394 -4.20 1.75 -28.91
N ARG A 395 -5.43 1.94 -28.43
CA ARG A 395 -5.94 3.31 -28.16
C ARG A 395 -5.19 4.00 -27.02
N LEU A 396 -4.75 3.23 -26.03
CA LEU A 396 -4.14 3.72 -24.81
C LEU A 396 -2.65 4.04 -24.95
N LYS A 397 -1.92 3.20 -25.69
CA LYS A 397 -0.48 3.35 -25.89
C LYS A 397 -0.09 4.52 -26.80
N ASN A 398 -1.04 5.06 -27.56
CA ASN A 398 -0.78 6.11 -28.55
C ASN A 398 -0.72 7.54 -27.98
N SER A 399 -1.07 7.75 -26.70
CA SER A 399 -0.91 9.07 -26.10
C SER A 399 0.58 9.40 -25.87
N PRO A 400 1.04 10.66 -26.07
CA PRO A 400 2.45 11.03 -25.88
C PRO A 400 2.99 10.68 -24.49
N GLN A 401 2.15 10.82 -23.45
CA GLN A 401 2.52 10.49 -22.08
C GLN A 401 2.63 8.97 -21.85
N ALA A 402 1.75 8.18 -22.46
CA ALA A 402 1.86 6.72 -22.43
C ALA A 402 3.12 6.26 -23.16
N GLN A 403 3.41 6.79 -24.36
CA GLN A 403 4.63 6.47 -25.10
C GLN A 403 5.90 6.79 -24.30
N LYS A 404 5.95 7.96 -23.64
CA LYS A 404 7.07 8.33 -22.76
C LYS A 404 7.22 7.37 -21.57
N THR A 405 6.11 6.91 -21.00
CA THR A 405 6.10 5.96 -19.87
C THR A 405 6.57 4.58 -20.31
N ILE A 406 6.08 4.09 -21.46
CA ILE A 406 6.47 2.83 -22.08
C ILE A 406 7.96 2.87 -22.45
N ALA A 407 8.44 3.93 -23.10
CA ALA A 407 9.85 4.06 -23.46
C ALA A 407 10.78 4.02 -22.23
N ARG A 408 10.39 4.72 -21.14
CA ARG A 408 11.12 4.65 -19.86
C ARG A 408 11.12 3.25 -19.25
N TYR A 409 10.00 2.54 -19.35
CA TYR A 409 9.88 1.15 -18.90
C TYR A 409 10.79 0.23 -19.71
N MET A 410 10.75 0.30 -21.04
CA MET A 410 11.59 -0.51 -21.94
C MET A 410 13.08 -0.26 -21.67
N ALA A 411 13.49 1.00 -21.54
CA ALA A 411 14.87 1.33 -21.18
C ALA A 411 15.28 0.76 -19.81
N ALA A 412 14.38 0.73 -18.83
CA ALA A 412 14.65 0.11 -17.53
C ALA A 412 14.84 -1.41 -17.63
N VAL A 413 14.02 -2.08 -18.45
CA VAL A 413 14.14 -3.52 -18.74
C VAL A 413 15.47 -3.83 -19.41
N GLU A 414 15.83 -3.10 -20.47
CA GLU A 414 17.11 -3.30 -21.16
C GLU A 414 18.31 -3.08 -20.24
N ASN A 415 18.30 -2.01 -19.45
CA ASN A 415 19.37 -1.73 -18.49
C ASN A 415 19.51 -2.85 -17.46
N LYS A 416 18.40 -3.43 -16.99
CA LYS A 416 18.40 -4.56 -16.06
C LYS A 416 18.98 -5.82 -16.71
N ASN A 417 18.58 -6.14 -17.94
CA ASN A 417 19.10 -7.29 -18.67
C ASN A 417 20.61 -7.13 -18.93
N ARG A 418 21.07 -5.95 -19.37
CA ARG A 418 22.50 -5.64 -19.53
C ARG A 418 23.27 -5.80 -18.22
N TYR A 419 22.69 -5.37 -17.09
CA TYR A 419 23.31 -5.54 -15.77
C TYR A 419 23.46 -7.02 -15.39
N LEU A 420 22.41 -7.83 -15.58
CA LEU A 420 22.44 -9.27 -15.26
C LEU A 420 23.43 -10.01 -16.15
N TYR A 421 23.44 -9.71 -17.46
CA TYR A 421 24.41 -10.23 -18.42
C TYR A 421 25.86 -9.92 -17.99
N LYS A 422 26.17 -8.66 -17.66
CA LYS A 422 27.50 -8.25 -17.16
C LYS A 422 27.91 -8.95 -15.85
N LYS A 423 26.95 -9.41 -15.05
CA LYS A 423 27.19 -10.13 -13.79
C LYS A 423 27.19 -11.65 -13.97
N ASN A 424 27.08 -12.14 -15.21
CA ASN A 424 26.92 -13.57 -15.53
C ASN A 424 25.78 -14.21 -14.72
N LYS A 425 24.68 -13.49 -14.56
CA LYS A 425 23.46 -13.95 -13.88
C LYS A 425 22.40 -14.31 -14.92
N PRO A 426 21.54 -15.31 -14.63
CA PRO A 426 20.42 -15.62 -15.51
C PRO A 426 19.53 -14.38 -15.69
N PHE A 427 19.05 -14.17 -16.90
CA PHE A 427 18.11 -13.12 -17.26
C PHE A 427 17.18 -13.62 -18.36
N LEU A 428 15.97 -13.07 -18.42
CA LEU A 428 14.99 -13.38 -19.46
C LEU A 428 15.04 -12.27 -20.52
N ALA A 429 15.40 -12.61 -21.75
CA ALA A 429 15.29 -11.67 -22.87
C ALA A 429 13.81 -11.43 -23.24
N VAL A 430 13.53 -10.28 -23.87
CA VAL A 430 12.16 -9.97 -24.29
C VAL A 430 11.72 -10.98 -25.35
N GLY A 431 10.58 -11.65 -25.11
CA GLY A 431 10.01 -12.65 -26.01
C GLY A 431 10.54 -14.07 -25.83
N GLU A 432 11.49 -14.30 -24.92
CA GLU A 432 11.91 -15.67 -24.56
C GLU A 432 10.83 -16.43 -23.76
N PRO A 433 10.78 -17.77 -23.87
CA PRO A 433 9.81 -18.57 -23.12
C PRO A 433 10.00 -18.47 -21.59
N ILE A 434 8.99 -17.93 -20.90
CA ILE A 434 8.96 -17.78 -19.43
C ILE A 434 9.07 -19.15 -18.71
N SER A 435 8.53 -20.22 -19.32
CA SER A 435 8.48 -21.56 -18.73
C SER A 435 9.86 -22.11 -18.34
N SER A 436 10.92 -21.72 -19.04
CA SER A 436 12.31 -22.12 -18.75
C SER A 436 12.83 -21.63 -17.39
N PHE A 437 12.17 -20.65 -16.76
CA PHE A 437 12.56 -20.07 -15.48
C PHE A 437 11.65 -20.47 -14.31
N ILE A 438 10.73 -21.42 -14.54
CA ILE A 438 9.79 -21.89 -13.53
C ILE A 438 10.20 -23.29 -13.09
N LYS A 439 10.35 -23.46 -11.78
CA LYS A 439 10.65 -24.76 -11.19
C LYS A 439 9.36 -25.38 -10.66
N ILE A 440 9.05 -26.60 -11.08
CA ILE A 440 7.98 -27.40 -10.48
C ILE A 440 8.56 -28.11 -9.25
N ASP A 441 7.85 -28.03 -8.13
CA ASP A 441 8.25 -28.63 -6.87
C ASP A 441 7.67 -30.04 -6.77
N GLU A 442 8.40 -31.03 -7.30
CA GLU A 442 7.97 -32.43 -7.40
C GLU A 442 7.58 -33.04 -6.03
N ASP A 443 8.23 -32.62 -4.94
CA ASP A 443 7.91 -33.06 -3.58
C ASP A 443 6.52 -32.59 -3.12
N LYS A 444 6.09 -31.40 -3.57
CA LYS A 444 4.73 -30.89 -3.32
C LYS A 444 3.68 -31.60 -4.19
N VAL A 445 4.06 -32.07 -5.37
CA VAL A 445 3.18 -32.87 -6.25
C VAL A 445 2.90 -34.21 -5.58
N LEU A 446 3.93 -34.95 -5.18
CA LEU A 446 3.83 -36.28 -4.56
C LEU A 446 3.06 -36.28 -3.22
N LYS A 447 3.24 -35.27 -2.37
CA LYS A 447 2.50 -35.15 -1.10
C LYS A 447 1.02 -34.82 -1.27
N LYS A 448 0.63 -34.21 -2.40
CA LYS A 448 -0.76 -33.84 -2.68
C LYS A 448 -1.52 -34.96 -3.39
N GLU A 449 -0.87 -35.71 -4.28
CA GLU A 449 -1.46 -36.91 -4.91
C GLU A 449 -1.77 -38.03 -3.90
N GLY A 450 -0.97 -38.18 -2.84
CA GLY A 450 -1.22 -39.16 -1.78
C GLY A 450 -2.38 -38.83 -0.81
N ARG A 451 -3.15 -37.76 -1.06
CA ARG A 451 -4.33 -37.35 -0.26
C ARG A 451 -5.64 -37.28 -1.07
N CYS A 452 -5.63 -37.73 -2.32
CA CYS A 452 -6.84 -37.86 -3.14
C CYS A 452 -7.53 -39.21 -2.92
#